data_AF-A0A2S4XML9-F1
#
_entry.id   AF-A0A2S4XML9-F1
#
_cell.length_a   1.000
_cell.length_b   1.000
_cell.length_c   1.000
_cell.angle_alpha   90.00
_cell.angle_beta   90.00
_cell.angle_gamma   90.00
#
_symmetry.space_group_name_H-M   'P 1'
#
loop_
_entity.id
_entity.type
_entity.pdbx_description
1 polymer ?
#
loop_
_entity_poly.entity_id
_entity_poly.type
_entity_poly.pdbx_seq_one_letter_code
_entity_poly.pdbx_strand_id
1 'polypeptide(L)'
;MLLSETGMAGFSVAELARRLGVSTAAPYRHFPNREALLAVVAAQSADELTRSMKAAAQAAGPDPIDRLAATAGAYVRHVSDRGAGLDVIFARELRPLRDADVARAGRNLMALLLDLARQAGHDDLPQALLLLEQLFVLAHGYVTLDTEDFLTRSRLSSEDVATRATRAATALLRGNVT
;
A
#
# COMPACT_ATOMS: atom_id res chain seq x y z
N MET A 1 6.88 -12.11 -5.75
CA MET A 1 7.53 -11.07 -6.61
C MET A 1 9.00 -11.05 -6.21
N LEU A 2 9.97 -10.77 -7.09
CA LEU A 2 11.41 -10.80 -6.72
C LEU A 2 11.69 -10.02 -5.42
N LEU A 3 11.07 -8.85 -5.28
CA LEU A 3 11.16 -8.01 -4.08
C LEU A 3 10.67 -8.70 -2.79
N SER A 4 9.62 -9.53 -2.86
CA SER A 4 9.08 -10.27 -1.71
C SER A 4 9.93 -11.47 -1.30
N GLU A 5 10.80 -11.93 -2.19
CA GLU A 5 11.64 -13.11 -1.95
C GLU A 5 13.06 -12.72 -1.53
N THR A 6 13.58 -11.60 -2.05
CA THR A 6 14.96 -11.16 -1.80
C THR A 6 15.07 -9.91 -0.92
N GLY A 7 13.93 -9.30 -0.58
CA GLY A 7 13.87 -7.97 0.02
C GLY A 7 14.46 -6.88 -0.89
N MET A 8 14.45 -5.63 -0.41
CA MET A 8 15.05 -4.51 -1.17
C MET A 8 16.56 -4.68 -1.38
N ALA A 9 17.29 -5.30 -0.44
CA ALA A 9 18.74 -5.44 -0.52
C ALA A 9 19.20 -6.41 -1.63
N GLY A 10 18.46 -7.50 -1.86
CA GLY A 10 18.75 -8.45 -2.94
C GLY A 10 18.15 -8.06 -4.30
N PHE A 11 17.36 -6.99 -4.35
CA PHE A 11 16.69 -6.54 -5.56
C PHE A 11 17.65 -5.77 -6.48
N SER A 12 17.94 -6.31 -7.66
CA SER A 12 18.83 -5.69 -8.66
C SER A 12 18.38 -5.95 -10.09
N VAL A 13 18.85 -5.10 -11.02
CA VAL A 13 18.61 -5.24 -12.47
C VAL A 13 19.18 -6.55 -13.01
N ALA A 14 20.36 -6.96 -12.52
CA ALA A 14 20.99 -8.21 -12.90
C ALA A 14 20.21 -9.45 -12.42
N GLU A 15 19.69 -9.41 -11.19
CA GLU A 15 18.86 -10.50 -10.65
C GLU A 15 17.52 -10.61 -11.39
N LEU A 16 16.92 -9.47 -11.75
CA LEU A 16 15.74 -9.44 -12.61
C LEU A 16 16.05 -10.06 -13.99
N ALA A 17 17.16 -9.68 -14.62
CA ALA A 17 17.60 -10.23 -15.91
C ALA A 17 17.73 -11.76 -15.84
N ARG A 18 18.39 -12.25 -14.79
CA ARG A 18 18.61 -13.68 -14.53
C ARG A 18 17.30 -14.45 -14.39
N ARG A 19 16.34 -13.91 -13.64
CA ARG A 19 15.01 -14.54 -13.48
C ARG A 19 14.18 -14.56 -14.76
N LEU A 20 14.27 -13.50 -15.57
CA LEU A 20 13.53 -13.40 -16.82
C LEU A 20 14.19 -14.20 -17.97
N GLY A 21 15.37 -14.79 -17.73
CA GLY A 21 16.10 -15.54 -18.76
C GLY A 21 16.59 -14.67 -19.92
N VAL A 22 16.68 -13.36 -19.72
CA VAL A 22 17.13 -12.39 -20.74
C VAL A 22 18.62 -12.09 -20.57
N SER A 23 19.26 -11.62 -21.65
CA SER A 23 20.65 -11.19 -21.57
C SER A 23 20.81 -10.05 -20.56
N THR A 24 21.93 -10.05 -19.83
CA THR A 24 22.20 -9.06 -18.78
C THR A 24 22.18 -7.63 -19.30
N ALA A 25 22.46 -7.39 -20.59
CA ALA A 25 22.45 -6.06 -21.19
C ALA A 25 21.05 -5.51 -21.52
N ALA A 26 20.04 -6.36 -21.72
CA ALA A 26 18.73 -5.93 -22.19
C ALA A 26 17.97 -5.04 -21.18
N PRO A 27 17.94 -5.37 -19.86
CA PRO A 27 17.21 -4.55 -18.88
C PRO A 27 17.86 -3.19 -18.59
N TYR A 28 19.19 -3.08 -18.71
CA TYR A 28 19.90 -1.80 -18.46
C TYR A 28 19.53 -0.69 -19.45
N ARG A 29 18.95 -1.02 -20.60
CA ARG A 29 18.38 -0.02 -21.53
C ARG A 29 17.17 0.71 -20.94
N HIS A 30 16.42 0.05 -20.07
CA HIS A 30 15.22 0.60 -19.42
C HIS A 30 15.49 1.00 -17.98
N PHE A 31 16.40 0.31 -17.30
CA PHE A 31 16.72 0.49 -15.89
C PHE A 31 18.23 0.68 -15.72
N PRO A 32 18.74 1.91 -15.87
CA PRO A 32 20.17 2.17 -15.84
C PRO A 32 20.82 1.80 -14.49
N ASN A 33 20.04 1.78 -13.41
CA ASN A 33 20.48 1.40 -12.08
C ASN A 33 19.33 0.76 -11.26
N ARG A 34 19.66 0.29 -10.06
CA ARG A 34 18.71 -0.34 -9.13
C ARG A 34 17.60 0.64 -8.73
N GLU A 35 17.95 1.90 -8.54
CA GLU A 35 17.06 2.97 -8.14
C GLU A 35 15.94 3.21 -9.17
N ALA A 36 16.29 3.23 -10.46
CA ALA A 36 15.34 3.37 -11.56
C ALA A 36 14.39 2.17 -11.64
N LEU A 37 14.89 0.96 -11.42
CA LEU A 37 14.04 -0.23 -11.36
C LEU A 37 13.08 -0.17 -10.17
N LEU A 38 13.58 0.22 -8.99
CA LEU A 38 12.76 0.38 -7.79
C LEU A 38 11.71 1.47 -7.94
N ALA A 39 12.01 2.57 -8.62
CA ALA A 39 11.05 3.63 -8.90
C ALA A 39 9.86 3.12 -9.72
N VAL A 40 10.12 2.35 -10.79
CA VAL A 40 9.05 1.75 -11.60
C VAL A 40 8.23 0.75 -10.79
N VAL A 41 8.88 -0.09 -9.98
CA VAL A 41 8.20 -1.01 -9.07
C VAL A 41 7.35 -0.26 -8.03
N ALA A 42 7.84 0.86 -7.49
CA ALA A 42 7.12 1.69 -6.52
C ALA A 42 5.87 2.30 -7.15
N ALA A 43 6.01 2.90 -8.34
CA ALA A 43 4.90 3.49 -9.07
C ALA A 43 3.82 2.44 -9.39
N GLN A 44 4.22 1.28 -9.91
CA GLN A 44 3.30 0.19 -10.23
C GLN A 44 2.60 -0.36 -8.98
N SER A 45 3.34 -0.57 -7.88
CA SER A 45 2.79 -1.04 -6.62
C SER A 45 1.76 -0.05 -6.05
N ALA A 46 2.05 1.25 -6.12
CA ALA A 46 1.13 2.29 -5.66
C ALA A 46 -0.14 2.38 -6.55
N ASP A 47 -0.01 2.26 -7.87
CA ASP A 47 -1.15 2.22 -8.79
C ASP A 47 -2.01 0.96 -8.57
N GLU A 48 -1.41 -0.18 -8.25
CA GLU A 48 -2.10 -1.42 -7.90
C GLU A 48 -2.84 -1.34 -6.55
N LEU A 49 -2.19 -0.79 -5.53
CA LEU A 49 -2.81 -0.55 -4.24
C LEU A 49 -4.00 0.41 -4.37
N THR A 50 -3.84 1.50 -5.13
CA THR A 50 -4.91 2.46 -5.42
C THR A 50 -6.12 1.77 -6.05
N ARG A 51 -5.90 0.88 -7.03
CA ARG A 51 -6.98 0.10 -7.66
C ARG A 51 -7.67 -0.84 -6.66
N SER A 52 -6.90 -1.53 -5.81
CA SER A 52 -7.45 -2.42 -4.78
C SER A 52 -8.32 -1.65 -3.78
N MET A 53 -7.83 -0.54 -3.23
CA MET A 53 -8.57 0.31 -2.31
C MET A 53 -9.84 0.88 -2.95
N LYS A 54 -9.75 1.35 -4.19
CA LYS A 54 -10.91 1.86 -4.93
C LYS A 54 -11.99 0.78 -5.12
N ALA A 55 -11.58 -0.44 -5.49
CA ALA A 55 -12.51 -1.56 -5.65
C ALA A 55 -13.18 -1.94 -4.32
N ALA A 56 -12.42 -2.00 -3.23
CA ALA A 56 -12.96 -2.28 -1.90
C ALA A 56 -13.96 -1.19 -1.44
N ALA A 57 -13.63 0.08 -1.64
CA ALA A 57 -14.51 1.20 -1.34
C ALA A 57 -15.78 1.24 -2.22
N GLN A 58 -15.76 0.64 -3.42
CA GLN A 58 -16.96 0.48 -4.25
C GLN A 58 -17.83 -0.68 -3.79
N ALA A 59 -17.21 -1.77 -3.32
CA ALA A 59 -17.92 -2.96 -2.83
C ALA A 59 -18.53 -2.80 -1.43
N ALA A 60 -18.07 -1.82 -0.64
CA ALA A 60 -18.49 -1.60 0.74
C ALA A 60 -19.92 -1.05 0.90
N GLY A 61 -20.63 -0.75 -0.19
CA GLY A 61 -21.98 -0.19 -0.15
C GLY A 61 -21.98 1.34 -0.07
N PRO A 62 -23.12 1.96 0.31
CA PRO A 62 -23.33 3.40 0.17
C PRO A 62 -22.76 4.25 1.32
N ASP A 63 -22.54 3.69 2.52
CA ASP A 63 -22.08 4.45 3.68
C ASP A 63 -20.62 4.94 3.47
N PRO A 64 -20.38 6.27 3.40
CA PRO A 64 -19.05 6.82 3.19
C PRO A 64 -17.99 6.37 4.22
N ILE A 65 -18.40 6.16 5.47
CA ILE A 65 -17.50 5.70 6.53
C ILE A 65 -17.04 4.26 6.26
N ASP A 66 -17.97 3.38 5.89
CA ASP A 66 -17.65 1.99 5.56
C ASP A 66 -16.79 1.90 4.30
N ARG A 67 -17.01 2.79 3.31
CA ARG A 67 -16.19 2.90 2.10
C ARG A 67 -14.75 3.30 2.41
N LEU A 68 -14.53 4.27 3.29
CA LEU A 68 -13.19 4.64 3.75
C LEU A 68 -12.56 3.53 4.59
N ALA A 69 -13.29 2.92 5.51
CA ALA A 69 -12.81 1.80 6.33
C ALA A 69 -12.39 0.59 5.48
N ALA A 70 -13.08 0.31 4.38
CA ALA A 70 -12.75 -0.79 3.48
C ALA A 70 -11.35 -0.66 2.86
N THR A 71 -10.81 0.55 2.74
CA THR A 71 -9.45 0.78 2.24
C THR A 71 -8.37 0.20 3.17
N ALA A 72 -8.59 0.19 4.48
CA ALA A 72 -7.67 -0.42 5.45
C ALA A 72 -7.60 -1.94 5.30
N GLY A 73 -8.73 -2.61 5.11
CA GLY A 73 -8.76 -4.05 4.83
C GLY A 73 -8.13 -4.37 3.47
N ALA A 74 -8.40 -3.55 2.45
CA ALA A 74 -7.80 -3.72 1.12
C ALA A 74 -6.28 -3.57 1.17
N TYR A 75 -5.79 -2.64 1.99
CA TYR A 75 -4.38 -2.47 2.28
C TYR A 75 -3.78 -3.73 2.89
N VAL A 76 -4.37 -4.26 3.97
CA VAL A 76 -3.88 -5.47 4.63
C VAL A 76 -3.81 -6.64 3.67
N ARG A 77 -4.89 -6.94 2.94
CA ARG A 77 -4.90 -8.02 1.92
C ARG A 77 -3.78 -7.84 0.90
N HIS A 78 -3.65 -6.63 0.36
CA HIS A 78 -2.68 -6.34 -0.68
C HIS A 78 -1.25 -6.61 -0.22
N VAL A 79 -0.92 -6.29 1.02
CA VAL A 79 0.42 -6.51 1.56
C VAL A 79 0.63 -7.97 1.96
N SER A 80 -0.34 -8.60 2.63
CA SER A 80 -0.25 -10.01 3.03
C SER A 80 -0.15 -10.96 1.84
N ASP A 81 -0.90 -10.73 0.75
CA ASP A 81 -0.87 -11.59 -0.45
C ASP A 81 0.44 -11.51 -1.22
N ARG A 82 1.16 -10.38 -1.10
CA ARG A 82 2.32 -10.08 -1.96
C ARG A 82 3.66 -10.19 -1.25
N GLY A 83 3.70 -10.19 0.07
CA GLY A 83 4.91 -10.39 0.89
C GLY A 83 5.99 -9.31 0.79
N ALA A 84 5.87 -8.36 -0.15
CA ALA A 84 6.58 -7.08 -0.15
C ALA A 84 5.69 -6.01 -0.78
N GLY A 85 5.33 -5.04 0.05
CA GLY A 85 4.54 -3.87 -0.30
C GLY A 85 4.75 -2.80 0.79
N LEU A 86 4.58 -1.52 0.43
CA LEU A 86 5.01 -0.31 1.15
C LEU A 86 6.51 -0.08 1.34
N ASP A 87 7.33 -1.09 1.59
CA ASP A 87 8.78 -0.90 1.78
C ASP A 87 9.39 -0.12 0.60
N VAL A 88 8.86 -0.37 -0.60
CA VAL A 88 9.24 0.30 -1.85
C VAL A 88 8.39 1.55 -2.15
N ILE A 89 7.09 1.58 -1.83
CA ILE A 89 6.26 2.78 -2.04
C ILE A 89 6.71 3.94 -1.15
N PHE A 90 7.18 3.64 0.07
CA PHE A 90 7.69 4.61 1.03
C PHE A 90 9.20 4.50 1.27
N ALA A 91 9.93 3.79 0.40
CA ALA A 91 11.38 3.65 0.49
C ALA A 91 12.04 5.03 0.61
N ARG A 92 12.71 5.27 1.74
CA ARG A 92 13.46 6.52 1.96
C ARG A 92 14.54 6.73 0.89
N GLU A 93 15.12 5.64 0.39
CA GLU A 93 16.12 5.60 -0.68
C GLU A 93 15.62 6.19 -2.01
N LEU A 94 14.30 6.18 -2.27
CA LEU A 94 13.73 6.71 -3.52
C LEU A 94 13.40 8.20 -3.45
N ARG A 95 13.35 8.81 -2.25
CA ARG A 95 13.03 10.23 -2.07
C ARG A 95 13.95 11.19 -2.85
N PRO A 96 15.28 10.97 -2.94
CA PRO A 96 16.17 11.84 -3.70
C PRO A 96 15.95 11.79 -5.23
N LEU A 97 15.41 10.69 -5.76
CA LEU A 97 15.26 10.49 -7.21
C LEU A 97 14.26 11.46 -7.84
N ARG A 98 13.29 11.96 -7.04
CA ARG A 98 12.21 12.84 -7.51
C ARG A 98 11.53 12.31 -8.79
N ASP A 99 11.36 10.98 -8.85
CA ASP A 99 10.80 10.30 -10.01
C ASP A 99 9.34 10.73 -10.25
N ALA A 100 9.03 11.09 -11.50
CA ALA A 100 7.74 11.66 -11.87
C ALA A 100 6.59 10.66 -11.75
N ASP A 101 6.84 9.38 -12.04
CA ASP A 101 5.83 8.32 -11.98
C ASP A 101 5.55 7.91 -10.55
N VAL A 102 6.59 7.82 -9.70
CA VAL A 102 6.41 7.62 -8.26
C VAL A 102 5.59 8.76 -7.66
N ALA A 103 5.92 10.01 -8.01
CA ALA A 103 5.19 11.17 -7.53
C ALA A 103 3.73 11.17 -8.03
N ARG A 104 3.48 10.77 -9.29
CA ARG A 104 2.14 10.62 -9.87
C ARG A 104 1.33 9.56 -9.13
N ALA A 105 1.88 8.37 -8.95
CA ALA A 105 1.20 7.26 -8.30
C ALA A 105 0.87 7.59 -6.83
N GLY A 106 1.81 8.23 -6.11
CA GLY A 106 1.57 8.71 -4.75
C GLY A 106 0.47 9.77 -4.66
N ARG A 107 0.43 10.72 -5.61
CA ARG A 107 -0.68 11.71 -5.70
C ARG A 107 -2.02 11.04 -5.97
N ASN A 108 -2.08 10.05 -6.86
CA ASN A 108 -3.32 9.34 -7.17
C ASN A 108 -3.87 8.59 -5.95
N LEU A 109 -3.00 7.90 -5.21
CA LEU A 109 -3.37 7.22 -3.97
C LEU A 109 -3.91 8.21 -2.93
N MET A 110 -3.20 9.31 -2.69
CA MET A 110 -3.62 10.33 -1.72
C MET A 110 -4.92 11.01 -2.15
N ALA A 111 -5.10 11.31 -3.44
CA ALA A 111 -6.32 11.90 -3.96
C ALA A 111 -7.55 11.00 -3.72
N LEU A 112 -7.41 9.68 -3.92
CA LEU A 112 -8.47 8.72 -3.60
C LEU A 112 -8.85 8.77 -2.11
N LEU A 113 -7.84 8.73 -1.22
CA LEU A 113 -8.06 8.69 0.22
C LEU A 113 -8.68 10.00 0.74
N LEU A 114 -8.20 11.15 0.27
CA LEU A 114 -8.76 12.46 0.61
C LEU A 114 -10.21 12.60 0.11
N ASP A 115 -10.52 12.13 -1.11
CA ASP A 115 -11.89 12.16 -1.61
C ASP A 115 -12.85 11.27 -0.79
N LEU A 116 -12.38 10.10 -0.35
CA LEU A 116 -13.16 9.24 0.55
C LEU A 116 -13.33 9.86 1.95
N ALA A 117 -12.29 10.48 2.51
CA ALA A 117 -12.37 11.21 3.79
C ALA A 117 -13.35 12.38 3.71
N ARG A 118 -13.31 13.15 2.63
CA ARG A 118 -14.25 14.22 2.35
C ARG A 118 -15.70 13.71 2.29
N GLN A 119 -15.94 12.63 1.57
CA GLN A 119 -17.27 11.99 1.50
C GLN A 119 -17.76 11.50 2.87
N ALA A 120 -16.84 11.15 3.77
CA ALA A 120 -17.11 10.76 5.15
C ALA A 120 -17.32 11.95 6.11
N GLY A 121 -17.32 13.19 5.62
CA GLY A 121 -17.55 14.40 6.43
C GLY A 121 -16.27 15.07 6.94
N HIS A 122 -15.10 14.60 6.52
CA HIS A 122 -13.81 15.21 6.89
C HIS A 122 -13.33 16.17 5.80
N ASP A 123 -14.01 17.31 5.66
CA ASP A 123 -13.70 18.33 4.65
C ASP A 123 -12.47 19.19 5.01
N ASP A 124 -12.12 19.29 6.29
CA ASP A 124 -10.93 20.01 6.75
C ASP A 124 -9.66 19.20 6.45
N LEU A 125 -8.77 19.75 5.61
CA LEU A 125 -7.59 19.03 5.13
C LEU A 125 -6.64 18.62 6.26
N PRO A 126 -6.26 19.49 7.23
CA PRO A 126 -5.48 19.06 8.39
C PRO A 126 -6.10 17.90 9.17
N GLN A 127 -7.40 17.95 9.47
CA GLN A 127 -8.10 16.85 10.14
C GLN A 127 -8.16 15.58 9.30
N ALA A 128 -8.44 15.69 8.00
CA ALA A 128 -8.44 14.56 7.09
C ALA A 128 -7.06 13.88 7.03
N LEU A 129 -5.97 14.65 7.00
CA LEU A 129 -4.62 14.11 7.01
C LEU A 129 -4.30 13.37 8.31
N LEU A 130 -4.70 13.91 9.47
CA LEU A 130 -4.54 13.22 10.76
C LEU A 130 -5.34 11.91 10.81
N LEU A 131 -6.57 11.92 10.30
CA LEU A 131 -7.41 10.73 10.24
C LEU A 131 -6.80 9.65 9.32
N LEU A 132 -6.32 10.06 8.15
CA LEU A 132 -5.65 9.16 7.22
C LEU A 132 -4.34 8.61 7.82
N GLU A 133 -3.57 9.42 8.54
CA GLU A 133 -2.40 8.96 9.29
C GLU A 133 -2.79 7.85 10.29
N GLN A 134 -3.83 8.07 11.11
CA GLN A 134 -4.32 7.07 12.06
C GLN A 134 -4.76 5.77 11.36
N LEU A 135 -5.47 5.89 10.22
CA LEU A 135 -5.90 4.76 9.41
C LEU A 135 -4.70 3.97 8.87
N PHE A 136 -3.67 4.67 8.40
CA PHE A 136 -2.41 4.07 7.94
C PHE A 136 -1.68 3.35 9.08
N VAL A 137 -1.53 3.99 10.23
CA VAL A 137 -0.87 3.39 11.41
C VAL A 137 -1.59 2.11 11.84
N LEU A 138 -2.93 2.14 11.91
CA LEU A 138 -3.75 0.98 12.24
C LEU A 138 -3.55 -0.15 11.24
N ALA A 139 -3.69 0.14 9.94
CA ALA A 139 -3.59 -0.87 8.90
C ALA A 139 -2.16 -1.46 8.83
N HIS A 140 -1.14 -0.62 9.00
CA HIS A 140 0.26 -1.05 9.05
C HIS A 140 0.54 -1.93 10.27
N GLY A 141 0.02 -1.58 11.44
CA GLY A 141 0.13 -2.40 12.65
C GLY A 141 -0.45 -3.81 12.47
N TYR A 142 -1.59 -3.95 11.79
CA TYR A 142 -2.16 -5.26 11.47
C TYR A 142 -1.24 -6.08 10.57
N VAL A 143 -0.66 -5.47 9.53
CA VAL A 143 0.29 -6.15 8.64
C VAL A 143 1.55 -6.58 9.38
N THR A 144 2.19 -5.67 10.13
CA THR A 144 3.44 -5.97 10.85
C THR A 144 3.24 -7.11 11.83
N LEU A 145 2.18 -7.06 12.63
CA LEU A 145 1.91 -8.10 13.63
C LEU A 145 1.48 -9.44 13.01
N ASP A 146 0.88 -9.43 11.81
CA ASP A 146 0.62 -10.65 11.04
C ASP A 146 1.94 -11.27 10.55
N THR A 147 2.83 -10.45 9.96
CA THR A 147 4.13 -10.93 9.46
C THR A 147 5.08 -11.44 10.55
N GLU A 148 4.93 -10.97 11.79
CA GLU A 148 5.73 -11.42 12.95
C GLU A 148 5.13 -12.64 13.67
N ASP A 149 4.11 -13.28 13.09
CA ASP A 149 3.38 -14.38 13.71
C ASP A 149 2.74 -14.05 15.09
N PHE A 150 2.59 -12.76 15.40
CA PHE A 150 1.97 -12.32 16.65
C PHE A 150 0.46 -12.58 16.64
N LEU A 151 -0.19 -12.28 15.51
CA LEU A 151 -1.62 -12.57 15.31
C LEU A 151 -1.88 -14.05 15.01
N THR A 152 -0.88 -14.78 14.49
CA THR A 152 -0.98 -16.19 14.06
C THR A 152 -0.92 -17.20 15.20
N ARG A 153 -0.66 -16.78 16.47
CA ARG A 153 -1.03 -17.60 17.65
C ARG A 153 -2.52 -17.96 17.68
N SER A 154 -3.34 -17.25 16.90
CA SER A 154 -4.65 -17.67 16.41
C SER A 154 -4.56 -17.93 14.90
N ARG A 155 -4.94 -19.12 14.40
CA ARG A 155 -4.90 -19.51 12.97
C ARG A 155 -5.80 -18.64 12.07
N LEU A 156 -5.45 -17.38 11.85
CA LEU A 156 -6.20 -16.43 11.05
C LEU A 156 -5.66 -16.42 9.62
N SER A 157 -6.56 -16.39 8.64
CA SER A 157 -6.19 -16.11 7.26
C SER A 157 -5.92 -14.62 7.06
N SER A 158 -5.22 -14.25 5.98
CA SER A 158 -5.03 -12.83 5.62
C SER A 158 -6.36 -12.08 5.44
N GLU A 159 -7.43 -12.79 5.03
CA GLU A 159 -8.79 -12.23 4.96
C GLU A 159 -9.36 -11.93 6.36
N ASP A 160 -9.08 -12.76 7.36
CA ASP A 160 -9.52 -12.51 8.73
C ASP A 160 -8.81 -11.28 9.32
N VAL A 161 -7.51 -11.13 9.06
CA VAL A 161 -6.74 -9.94 9.49
C VAL A 161 -7.26 -8.69 8.81
N ALA A 162 -7.51 -8.75 7.50
CA ALA A 162 -8.10 -7.65 6.75
C ALA A 162 -9.49 -7.26 7.24
N THR A 163 -10.33 -8.26 7.56
CA THR A 163 -11.67 -8.03 8.12
C THR A 163 -11.57 -7.33 9.48
N ARG A 164 -10.61 -7.73 10.33
CA ARG A 164 -10.36 -7.06 11.62
C ARG A 164 -9.89 -5.61 11.42
N ALA A 165 -8.98 -5.38 10.47
CA ALA A 165 -8.51 -4.04 10.14
C ALA A 165 -9.65 -3.14 9.66
N THR A 166 -10.52 -3.63 8.76
CA THR A 166 -11.72 -2.88 8.33
C THR A 166 -12.63 -2.57 9.50
N ARG A 167 -12.94 -3.54 10.38
CA ARG A 167 -13.80 -3.28 11.56
C ARG A 167 -13.21 -2.25 12.51
N ALA A 168 -11.90 -2.34 12.77
CA ALA A 168 -11.21 -1.38 13.63
C ALA A 168 -11.16 0.01 13.01
N ALA A 169 -10.96 0.11 11.68
CA ALA A 169 -11.07 1.35 10.94
C ALA A 169 -12.49 1.95 11.02
N THR A 170 -13.55 1.15 10.85
CA THR A 170 -14.92 1.64 11.02
C THR A 170 -15.14 2.21 12.43
N ALA A 171 -14.66 1.53 13.48
CA ALA A 171 -14.78 2.03 14.86
C ALA A 171 -14.03 3.35 15.07
N LEU A 172 -12.79 3.46 14.56
CA LEU A 172 -12.00 4.68 14.57
C LEU A 172 -12.73 5.84 13.87
N LEU A 173 -13.19 5.61 12.64
CA LEU A 173 -13.85 6.64 11.83
C LEU A 173 -15.15 7.13 12.48
N ARG A 174 -15.99 6.21 12.97
CA ARG A 174 -17.24 6.58 13.67
C ARG A 174 -17.00 7.34 14.97
N GLY A 175 -15.89 7.08 15.66
CA GLY A 175 -15.48 7.83 16.86
C GLY A 175 -14.96 9.25 16.57
N ASN A 176 -14.67 9.57 15.31
CA ASN A 176 -14.15 10.87 14.87
C ASN A 176 -15.19 11.69 14.06
N VAL A 177 -16.45 11.25 13.97
CA VAL A 177 -17.52 12.04 13.37
C VAL A 177 -17.94 13.12 14.38
N THR A 178 -17.55 14.36 14.12
CA THR A 178 -17.99 15.56 14.88
C THR A 178 -18.95 16.41 14.07
#